data_AF-A0A5B7W2I8-F1
#
_entry.id   AF-A0A5B7W2I8-F1
#
_cell.length_a   1.000
_cell.length_b   1.000
_cell.length_c   1.000
_cell.angle_alpha   90.00
_cell.angle_beta   90.00
_cell.angle_gamma   90.00
#
_symmetry.space_group_name_H-M   'P 1'
#
loop_
_entity.id
_entity.type
_entity.pdbx_description
1 polymer ?
#
loop_
_entity_poly.entity_id
_entity_poly.type
_entity_poly.pdbx_seq_one_letter_code
_entity_poly.pdbx_strand_id
1 'polypeptide(L)'
;MTVRSSGTHPIHIEQDVVLARQLARKLAQECGMRLIDLTKLVTAVSELARNTMVYGGGGDMDWQILDENSRTGLRLVFRDEGPGIPDIKLAMTDGWTSGSGLGLGLTGAKRLVEEFDLQTAPGKGTRITIARWT
;
A
#
# COMPACT_ATOMS: atom_id res chain seq x y z
N MET A 1 0.27 10.14 18.17
CA MET A 1 -0.56 9.22 17.36
C MET A 1 -1.28 8.15 18.19
N THR A 2 -2.58 7.95 17.96
CA THR A 2 -3.40 6.85 18.52
C THR A 2 -4.15 6.10 17.41
N VAL A 3 -4.33 4.79 17.54
CA VAL A 3 -5.13 3.98 16.58
C VAL A 3 -6.60 4.05 16.97
N ARG A 4 -7.44 4.60 16.09
CA ARG A 4 -8.89 4.70 16.28
C ARG A 4 -9.61 3.39 15.92
N SER A 5 -9.21 2.78 14.82
CA SER A 5 -9.75 1.51 14.34
C SER A 5 -8.75 0.82 13.42
N SER A 6 -8.88 -0.49 13.28
CA SER A 6 -7.99 -1.30 12.44
C SER A 6 -8.69 -2.55 11.92
N GLY A 7 -8.11 -3.14 10.88
CA GLY A 7 -8.52 -4.44 10.36
C GLY A 7 -7.56 -4.95 9.30
N THR A 8 -7.91 -6.06 8.68
CA THR A 8 -7.11 -6.73 7.65
C THR A 8 -8.01 -7.15 6.50
N HIS A 9 -7.49 -7.09 5.29
CA HIS A 9 -8.13 -7.57 4.07
C HIS A 9 -7.16 -8.51 3.31
N PRO A 10 -7.54 -9.77 3.05
CA PRO A 10 -6.68 -10.71 2.33
C PRO A 10 -6.54 -10.32 0.86
N ILE A 11 -5.39 -10.64 0.27
CA ILE A 11 -5.06 -10.37 -1.14
C ILE A 11 -4.45 -11.63 -1.74
N HIS A 12 -5.27 -12.46 -2.37
CA HIS A 12 -4.82 -13.71 -3.01
C HIS A 12 -5.19 -13.78 -4.50
N ILE A 13 -6.29 -13.13 -4.89
CA ILE A 13 -6.79 -13.14 -6.26
C ILE A 13 -7.05 -11.71 -6.79
N GLU A 14 -7.27 -11.57 -8.10
CA GLU A 14 -7.54 -10.27 -8.73
C GLU A 14 -8.73 -9.53 -8.12
N GLN A 15 -9.77 -10.27 -7.73
CA GLN A 15 -10.94 -9.70 -7.06
C GLN A 15 -10.57 -9.03 -5.72
N ASP A 16 -9.60 -9.58 -4.99
CA ASP A 16 -9.17 -9.01 -3.72
C ASP A 16 -8.48 -7.66 -3.89
N VAL A 17 -7.73 -7.48 -4.98
CA VAL A 17 -7.12 -6.19 -5.33
C VAL A 17 -8.20 -5.12 -5.53
N VAL A 18 -9.32 -5.49 -6.19
CA VAL A 18 -10.46 -4.59 -6.37
C VAL A 18 -11.11 -4.26 -5.03
N LEU A 19 -11.30 -5.25 -4.16
CA LEU A 19 -11.91 -5.07 -2.84
C LEU A 19 -11.01 -4.24 -1.91
N ALA A 20 -9.71 -4.51 -1.87
CA ALA A 20 -8.73 -3.72 -1.12
C ALA A 20 -8.77 -2.24 -1.53
N ARG A 21 -8.85 -1.99 -2.84
CA ARG A 21 -8.98 -0.63 -3.38
C ARG A 21 -10.28 0.06 -2.98
N GLN A 22 -11.41 -0.66 -2.99
CA GLN A 22 -12.70 -0.14 -2.54
C GLN A 22 -12.71 0.15 -1.04
N LEU A 23 -12.13 -0.75 -0.24
CA LEU A 23 -11.98 -0.57 1.21
C LEU A 23 -11.12 0.65 1.53
N ALA A 24 -9.94 0.78 0.92
CA ALA A 24 -9.07 1.93 1.13
C ALA A 24 -9.75 3.25 0.75
N ARG A 25 -10.52 3.28 -0.35
CA ARG A 25 -11.33 4.44 -0.74
C ARG A 25 -12.34 4.81 0.34
N LYS A 26 -13.09 3.83 0.84
CA LYS A 26 -14.10 4.03 1.90
C LYS A 26 -13.46 4.58 3.17
N LEU A 27 -12.38 3.95 3.65
CA LEU A 27 -11.66 4.38 4.86
C LEU A 27 -11.07 5.79 4.71
N ALA A 28 -10.52 6.13 3.54
CA ALA A 28 -9.99 7.47 3.28
C ALA A 28 -11.08 8.54 3.24
N GLN A 29 -12.28 8.22 2.73
CA GLN A 29 -13.44 9.10 2.81
C GLN A 29 -13.92 9.28 4.26
N GLU A 30 -13.94 8.21 5.05
CA GLU A 30 -14.25 8.27 6.49
C GLU A 30 -13.24 9.13 7.26
N CYS A 31 -11.97 9.14 6.85
CA CYS A 31 -10.96 10.05 7.39
C CYS A 31 -11.17 11.51 6.98
N GLY A 32 -11.99 11.81 5.96
CA GLY A 32 -12.22 13.16 5.45
C GLY A 32 -11.23 13.61 4.37
N MET A 33 -10.54 12.68 3.70
CA MET A 33 -9.58 13.03 2.64
C MET A 33 -10.26 13.68 1.43
N ARG A 34 -9.62 14.73 0.88
CA ARG A 34 -10.10 15.41 -0.34
C ARG A 34 -9.91 14.52 -1.57
N LEU A 35 -10.64 14.82 -2.64
CA LEU A 35 -10.66 14.01 -3.87
C LEU A 35 -9.28 13.75 -4.48
N ILE A 36 -8.40 14.75 -4.47
CA ILE A 36 -7.02 14.60 -4.97
C ILE A 36 -6.25 13.57 -4.14
N ASP A 37 -6.37 13.65 -2.81
CA ASP A 37 -5.64 12.77 -1.90
C ASP A 37 -6.20 11.36 -1.89
N LEU A 38 -7.52 11.23 -1.98
CA LEU A 38 -8.23 9.98 -2.22
C LEU A 38 -7.74 9.29 -3.50
N THR A 39 -7.63 10.02 -4.60
CA THR A 39 -7.19 9.46 -5.89
C THR A 39 -5.75 8.97 -5.81
N LYS A 40 -4.85 9.76 -5.21
CA LYS A 40 -3.46 9.36 -5.02
C LYS A 40 -3.33 8.08 -4.18
N LEU A 41 -4.02 8.02 -3.04
CA LEU A 41 -3.98 6.84 -2.16
C LEU A 41 -4.52 5.59 -2.87
N VAL A 42 -5.68 5.71 -3.52
CA VAL A 42 -6.32 4.59 -4.24
C VAL A 42 -5.43 4.05 -5.36
N THR A 43 -4.71 4.92 -6.06
CA THR A 43 -3.72 4.51 -7.07
C THR A 43 -2.56 3.76 -6.44
N ALA A 44 -1.98 4.27 -5.34
CA ALA A 44 -0.91 3.57 -4.62
C ALA A 44 -1.35 2.19 -4.12
N VAL A 45 -2.56 2.09 -3.54
CA VAL A 45 -3.15 0.82 -3.09
C VAL A 45 -3.30 -0.18 -4.22
N SER A 46 -3.70 0.28 -5.42
CA SER A 46 -3.87 -0.60 -6.58
C SER A 46 -2.56 -1.25 -7.00
N GLU A 47 -1.47 -0.47 -7.01
CA GLU A 47 -0.13 -0.97 -7.35
C GLU A 47 0.41 -1.90 -6.26
N LEU A 48 0.30 -1.53 -4.98
CA LEU A 48 0.84 -2.32 -3.87
C LEU A 48 0.07 -3.63 -3.65
N ALA A 49 -1.26 -3.60 -3.76
CA ALA A 49 -2.09 -4.81 -3.68
C ALA A 49 -1.77 -5.77 -4.84
N ARG A 50 -1.61 -5.24 -6.06
CA ARG A 50 -1.18 -6.04 -7.21
C ARG A 50 0.20 -6.66 -6.97
N ASN A 51 1.15 -5.88 -6.44
CA ASN A 51 2.49 -6.40 -6.17
C ASN A 51 2.47 -7.53 -5.13
N THR A 52 1.68 -7.37 -4.07
CA THR A 52 1.47 -8.38 -3.02
C THR A 52 0.94 -9.69 -3.64
N MET A 53 -0.06 -9.59 -4.51
CA MET A 53 -0.64 -10.76 -5.20
C MET A 53 0.34 -11.41 -6.18
N VAL A 54 0.91 -10.62 -7.10
CA VAL A 54 1.67 -11.13 -8.25
C VAL A 54 3.08 -11.55 -7.87
N TYR A 55 3.80 -10.73 -7.10
CA TYR A 55 5.21 -10.99 -6.75
C TYR A 55 5.34 -11.65 -5.38
N GLY A 56 4.44 -11.33 -4.45
CA GLY A 56 4.39 -11.95 -3.13
C GLY A 56 3.76 -13.33 -3.11
N GLY A 57 3.01 -13.71 -4.17
CA GLY A 57 2.21 -14.95 -4.17
C GLY A 57 0.93 -14.84 -3.34
N GLY A 58 0.52 -13.62 -3.00
CA GLY A 58 -0.58 -13.33 -2.11
C GLY A 58 -0.13 -12.94 -0.70
N GLY A 59 -1.06 -12.37 0.07
CA GLY A 59 -0.77 -11.83 1.39
C GLY A 59 -1.96 -11.06 1.94
N ASP A 60 -1.68 -10.02 2.73
CA ASP A 60 -2.68 -9.23 3.43
C ASP A 60 -2.42 -7.72 3.27
N MET A 61 -3.50 -6.94 3.30
CA MET A 61 -3.48 -5.50 3.56
C MET A 61 -4.07 -5.22 4.94
N ASP A 62 -3.21 -4.93 5.90
CA ASP A 62 -3.64 -4.38 7.19
C ASP A 62 -3.93 -2.88 7.05
N TRP A 63 -4.90 -2.37 7.79
CA TRP A 63 -5.24 -0.95 7.80
C TRP A 63 -5.46 -0.44 9.21
N GLN A 64 -5.15 0.85 9.41
CA GLN A 64 -5.35 1.57 10.66
C GLN A 64 -5.83 2.99 10.37
N ILE A 65 -6.93 3.40 10.98
CA ILE A 65 -7.28 4.82 11.10
C ILE A 65 -6.55 5.38 12.31
N LEU A 66 -5.83 6.47 12.10
CA LEU A 66 -4.94 7.09 13.07
C LEU A 66 -5.45 8.48 13.41
N ASP A 67 -5.34 8.84 14.68
CA ASP A 67 -5.51 10.21 15.15
C ASP A 67 -4.16 10.75 15.62
N GLU A 68 -3.78 11.91 15.10
CA GLU A 68 -2.60 12.62 15.55
C GLU A 68 -2.86 14.13 15.57
N ASN A 69 -2.84 14.69 16.77
CA ASN A 69 -3.22 16.08 17.01
C ASN A 69 -4.63 16.34 16.45
N SER A 70 -4.76 17.27 15.50
CA SER A 70 -6.01 17.61 14.81
C SER A 70 -6.15 16.95 13.43
N ARG A 71 -5.32 15.95 13.11
CA ARG A 71 -5.34 15.26 11.81
C ARG A 71 -5.79 13.82 11.99
N THR A 72 -6.53 13.33 11.01
CA THR A 72 -6.86 11.90 10.88
C THR A 72 -6.08 11.33 9.71
N GLY A 73 -5.53 10.14 9.90
CA GLY A 73 -4.70 9.45 8.91
C GLY A 73 -5.20 8.04 8.63
N LEU A 74 -4.86 7.55 7.46
CA LEU A 74 -5.03 6.15 7.08
C LEU A 74 -3.64 5.57 6.81
N ARG A 75 -3.24 4.62 7.66
CA ARG A 75 -2.06 3.78 7.42
C ARG A 75 -2.49 2.43 6.85
N LEU A 76 -1.80 1.99 5.82
CA LEU A 76 -1.98 0.69 5.19
C LEU A 76 -0.65 -0.05 5.20
N VAL A 77 -0.69 -1.35 5.48
CA VAL A 77 0.48 -2.23 5.46
C VAL A 77 0.18 -3.41 4.55
N PHE A 78 0.92 -3.50 3.45
CA PHE A 78 0.88 -4.63 2.54
C PHE A 78 1.96 -5.62 2.96
N ARG A 79 1.60 -6.87 3.21
CA ARG A 79 2.56 -7.90 3.63
C ARG A 79 2.33 -9.21 2.90
N ASP A 80 3.41 -9.84 2.48
CA ASP A 80 3.47 -11.18 1.91
C ASP A 80 4.61 -12.00 2.53
N GLU A 81 4.57 -13.30 2.30
CA GLU A 81 5.62 -14.25 2.68
C GLU A 81 6.37 -14.79 1.44
N GLY A 82 6.35 -14.02 0.35
CA GLY A 82 6.91 -14.41 -0.93
C GLY A 82 8.45 -14.39 -0.97
N PRO A 83 9.02 -14.39 -2.18
CA PRO A 83 10.48 -14.42 -2.37
C PRO A 83 11.19 -13.16 -1.86
N GLY A 84 10.46 -12.06 -1.63
CA GLY A 84 11.05 -10.76 -1.29
C GLY A 84 11.77 -10.10 -2.47
N ILE A 85 12.34 -8.91 -2.23
CA ILE A 85 13.08 -8.12 -3.21
C ILE A 85 14.58 -8.25 -2.95
N PRO A 86 15.37 -8.86 -3.86
CA PRO A 86 16.80 -9.07 -3.64
C PRO A 86 17.65 -7.81 -3.63
N ASP A 87 17.34 -6.86 -4.53
CA ASP A 87 18.04 -5.58 -4.61
C ASP A 87 17.04 -4.43 -4.44
N ILE A 88 16.94 -3.96 -3.19
CA ILE A 88 16.07 -2.84 -2.83
C ILE A 88 16.50 -1.55 -3.54
N LYS A 89 17.80 -1.32 -3.74
CA LYS A 89 18.27 -0.09 -4.39
C LYS A 89 17.80 -0.04 -5.84
N LEU A 90 17.89 -1.17 -6.53
CA LEU A 90 17.38 -1.30 -7.89
C LEU A 90 15.86 -1.12 -7.93
N ALA A 91 15.12 -1.77 -7.02
CA ALA A 91 13.66 -1.65 -6.96
C ALA A 91 13.15 -0.23 -6.63
N MET A 92 13.98 0.58 -5.97
CA MET A 92 13.73 1.98 -5.65
C MET A 92 14.30 2.95 -6.69
N THR A 93 14.84 2.46 -7.80
CA THR A 93 15.32 3.30 -8.92
C THR A 93 14.14 3.79 -9.75
N ASP A 94 14.13 5.07 -10.10
CA ASP A 94 13.08 5.66 -10.93
C ASP A 94 12.95 4.96 -12.28
N GLY A 95 11.72 4.65 -12.68
CA GLY A 95 11.44 3.93 -13.93
C GLY A 95 11.65 2.42 -13.86
N TRP A 96 12.13 1.87 -12.73
CA TRP A 96 12.13 0.43 -12.53
C TRP A 96 10.70 -0.06 -12.36
N THR A 97 10.29 -0.98 -13.25
CA THR A 97 9.01 -1.67 -13.18
C THR A 97 9.28 -3.15 -13.01
N SER A 98 8.47 -3.81 -12.19
CA SER A 98 8.51 -5.26 -12.03
C SER A 98 7.69 -6.00 -13.11
N GLY A 99 7.01 -5.30 -14.04
CA GLY A 99 6.15 -5.91 -15.07
C GLY A 99 5.07 -4.97 -15.66
N SER A 100 4.05 -5.58 -16.28
CA SER A 100 2.99 -5.01 -17.16
C SER A 100 1.89 -4.15 -16.47
N GLY A 101 2.23 -3.44 -15.39
CA GLY A 101 1.33 -2.47 -14.74
C GLY A 101 1.30 -1.11 -15.44
N LEU A 102 0.61 -0.11 -14.85
CA LEU A 102 0.51 1.27 -15.35
C LEU A 102 1.86 2.05 -15.37
N GLY A 103 2.98 1.36 -15.21
CA GLY A 103 4.33 1.92 -15.31
C GLY A 103 4.79 2.76 -14.11
N LEU A 104 4.00 2.82 -13.03
CA LEU A 104 4.35 3.59 -11.84
C LEU A 104 5.24 2.81 -10.87
N GLY A 105 5.00 1.50 -10.73
CA GLY A 105 5.80 0.63 -9.88
C GLY A 105 5.86 1.09 -8.41
N LEU A 106 6.84 0.56 -7.68
CA LEU A 106 7.05 0.82 -6.26
C LEU A 106 7.39 2.30 -5.98
N THR A 107 8.18 2.92 -6.87
CA THR A 107 8.58 4.32 -6.78
C THR A 107 7.42 5.28 -7.03
N GLY A 108 6.53 4.95 -7.96
CA GLY A 108 5.30 5.71 -8.20
C GLY A 108 4.35 5.65 -7.02
N ALA A 109 4.16 4.48 -6.40
CA ALA A 109 3.37 4.37 -5.17
C ALA A 109 3.92 5.25 -4.04
N LYS A 110 5.24 5.27 -3.86
CA LYS A 110 5.91 6.14 -2.88
C LYS A 110 5.65 7.64 -3.12
N ARG A 111 5.58 8.10 -4.37
CA ARG A 111 5.31 9.53 -4.70
C ARG A 111 3.88 9.97 -4.40
N LEU A 112 2.96 9.03 -4.22
CA LEU A 112 1.53 9.30 -4.04
C LEU A 112 1.13 9.41 -2.56
N VAL A 113 2.03 9.07 -1.64
CA VAL A 113 1.78 9.01 -0.20
C VAL A 113 2.74 9.93 0.57
N GLU A 114 2.44 10.19 1.84
CA GLU A 114 3.28 11.05 2.71
C GLU A 114 4.33 10.23 3.44
N GLU A 115 3.95 9.04 3.90
CA GLU A 115 4.84 8.09 4.54
C GLU A 115 4.96 6.83 3.68
N PHE A 116 6.18 6.33 3.54
CA PHE A 116 6.49 5.10 2.84
C PHE A 116 7.67 4.41 3.51
N ASP A 117 7.47 3.17 3.93
CA ASP A 117 8.51 2.29 4.47
C ASP A 117 8.46 0.93 3.76
N LEU A 118 9.62 0.37 3.46
CA LEU A 118 9.77 -0.91 2.76
C LEU A 118 10.74 -1.79 3.54
N GLN A 119 10.25 -2.96 3.94
CA GLN A 119 11.02 -3.99 4.61
C GLN A 119 10.92 -5.27 3.78
N THR A 120 12.05 -5.80 3.34
CA THR A 120 12.09 -7.00 2.51
C THR A 120 13.48 -7.61 2.52
N ALA A 121 13.54 -8.93 2.37
CA ALA A 121 14.78 -9.65 2.16
C ALA A 121 14.50 -10.93 1.35
N PRO A 122 15.49 -11.46 0.62
CA PRO A 122 15.38 -12.74 -0.07
C PRO A 122 14.83 -13.85 0.85
N GLY A 123 13.71 -14.46 0.45
CA GLY A 123 13.05 -15.55 1.17
C GLY A 123 12.36 -15.14 2.48
N LYS A 124 12.13 -13.84 2.71
CA LYS A 124 11.46 -13.31 3.91
C LYS A 124 10.16 -12.54 3.59
N GLY A 125 9.76 -12.51 2.32
CA GLY A 125 8.64 -11.73 1.85
C GLY A 125 8.91 -10.22 1.81
N THR A 126 7.83 -9.47 1.66
CA THR A 126 7.84 -8.01 1.57
C THR A 126 6.80 -7.44 2.51
N ARG A 127 7.14 -6.33 3.18
CA ARG A 127 6.23 -5.50 3.95
C ARG A 127 6.39 -4.05 3.53
N ILE A 128 5.32 -3.43 3.08
CA ILE A 128 5.28 -2.02 2.68
C ILE A 128 4.26 -1.29 3.54
N THR A 129 4.71 -0.30 4.29
CA THR A 129 3.84 0.57 5.07
C THR A 129 3.68 1.90 4.34
N ILE A 130 2.45 2.35 4.14
CA ILE A 130 2.14 3.68 3.63
C ILE A 130 1.18 4.41 4.56
N ALA A 131 1.28 5.74 4.62
CA ALA A 131 0.25 6.54 5.27
C ALA A 131 -0.03 7.84 4.52
N ARG A 132 -1.27 8.31 4.64
CA ARG A 132 -1.68 9.67 4.29
C ARG A 132 -2.59 10.23 5.37
N TRP A 133 -2.59 11.54 5.48
CA TRP A 133 -3.28 12.30 6.51
C TRP A 133 -4.15 13.38 5.88
N THR A 134 -5.18 13.81 6.59
CA THR A 134 -5.96 15.02 6.25
C THR A 134 -5.19 16.31 6.52
#